data_AF-A0AAD9H815-F1
#
_entry.id   AF-A0AAD9H815-F1
#
_cell.length_a   1.000
_cell.length_b   1.000
_cell.length_c   1.000
_cell.angle_alpha   90.00
_cell.angle_beta   90.00
_cell.angle_gamma   90.00
#
_symmetry.space_group_name_H-M   'P 1'
#
loop_
_entity.id
_entity.type
_entity.pdbx_description
1 polymer ?
#
loop_
_entity_poly.entity_id
_entity_poly.type
_entity_poly.pdbx_seq_one_letter_code
_entity_poly.pdbx_strand_id
1 'polypeptide(L)'
;MSLSLMAVPVLLDTADTSTQLFYQFVRLYHYGHRVLPGLSLATLALYTSGWAMSRGAGRPWAVYALAGAVTVAMIPFTWVFMVPTNNTLFDLHARSQSAVIVAGIDEAKDLLKRWGLLHLARCLFPLTGAVIGLSRLVGSDRG
;
A
#
# COMPACT_ATOMS: atom_id res chain seq x y z
N MET A 1 3.69 -1.51 6.37
CA MET A 1 3.25 -2.92 6.26
C MET A 1 2.40 -3.35 7.46
N SER A 2 2.74 -2.95 8.70
CA SER A 2 1.95 -3.25 9.91
C SER A 2 0.56 -2.63 9.96
N LEU A 3 0.38 -1.42 9.39
CA LEU A 3 -0.88 -0.67 9.50
C LEU A 3 -2.09 -1.47 9.01
N SER A 4 -2.11 -2.06 7.82
CA SER A 4 -3.31 -2.77 7.36
C SER A 4 -3.47 -4.17 7.96
N LEU A 5 -2.38 -4.86 8.27
CA LEU A 5 -2.43 -6.20 8.89
C LEU A 5 -2.94 -6.18 10.33
N MET A 6 -2.68 -5.09 11.06
CA MET A 6 -3.16 -4.93 12.44
C MET A 6 -4.39 -4.02 12.53
N ALA A 7 -4.41 -2.90 11.81
CA ALA A 7 -5.53 -1.96 11.94
C ALA A 7 -6.81 -2.50 11.33
N VAL A 8 -6.78 -3.25 10.22
CA VAL A 8 -8.03 -3.77 9.63
C VAL A 8 -8.75 -4.72 10.59
N PRO A 9 -8.11 -5.77 11.17
CA PRO A 9 -8.75 -6.58 12.20
C PRO A 9 -9.25 -5.77 13.39
N VAL A 10 -8.44 -4.83 13.91
CA VAL A 10 -8.84 -3.96 15.03
C VAL A 10 -10.09 -3.14 14.69
N LEU A 11 -10.17 -2.56 13.50
CA LEU A 11 -11.34 -1.79 13.04
C LEU A 11 -12.58 -2.69 12.93
N LEU A 12 -12.42 -3.92 12.41
CA LEU A 12 -13.51 -4.88 12.26
C LEU A 12 -14.06 -5.37 13.60
N ASP A 13 -13.19 -5.48 14.62
CA ASP A 13 -13.54 -5.96 15.96
C ASP A 13 -14.06 -4.85 16.87
N THR A 14 -13.62 -3.60 16.67
CA THR A 14 -13.96 -2.47 17.59
C THR A 14 -15.09 -1.57 17.10
N ALA A 15 -15.56 -1.74 15.86
CA ALA A 15 -16.65 -0.92 15.33
C ALA A 15 -18.02 -1.56 15.59
N ASP A 16 -18.85 -0.86 16.38
CA ASP A 16 -20.23 -1.25 16.66
C ASP A 16 -21.21 -0.73 15.59
N THR A 17 -20.82 0.32 14.85
CA THR A 17 -21.66 0.95 13.82
C THR A 17 -20.90 1.18 12.52
N SER A 18 -21.61 1.19 11.38
CA SER A 18 -21.01 1.41 10.07
C SER A 18 -20.40 2.82 9.97
N THR A 19 -21.05 3.84 10.55
CA THR A 19 -20.55 5.21 10.65
C THR A 19 -19.19 5.28 11.35
N GLN A 20 -19.05 4.60 12.50
CA GLN A 20 -17.78 4.53 13.22
C GLN A 20 -16.70 3.87 12.36
N LEU A 21 -17.04 2.75 11.71
CA LEU A 21 -16.10 2.01 10.85
C LEU A 21 -15.59 2.87 9.68
N PHE A 22 -16.49 3.60 9.01
CA PHE A 22 -16.11 4.50 7.92
C PHE A 22 -15.23 5.65 8.42
N TYR A 23 -15.55 6.25 9.56
CA TYR A 23 -14.72 7.30 10.15
C TYR A 23 -13.31 6.80 10.49
N GLN A 24 -13.20 5.63 11.10
CA GLN A 24 -11.91 5.00 11.40
C GLN A 24 -11.12 4.68 10.12
N PHE A 25 -11.79 4.17 9.08
CA PHE A 25 -11.18 3.95 7.76
C PHE A 25 -10.63 5.25 7.16
N VAL A 26 -11.42 6.32 7.13
CA VAL A 26 -11.00 7.61 6.55
C VAL A 26 -9.78 8.15 7.29
N ARG A 27 -9.75 8.03 8.62
CA ARG A 27 -8.56 8.40 9.42
C ARG A 27 -7.35 7.52 9.08
N LEU A 28 -7.53 6.21 9.00
CA LEU A 28 -6.45 5.28 8.62
C LEU A 28 -5.87 5.66 7.26
N TYR A 29 -6.72 5.91 6.27
CA TYR A 29 -6.30 6.34 4.93
C TYR A 29 -5.58 7.68 4.97
N HIS A 30 -6.10 8.66 5.73
CA HIS A 30 -5.54 10.01 5.84
C HIS A 30 -4.08 10.01 6.31
N TYR A 31 -3.75 9.19 7.30
CA TYR A 31 -2.35 9.05 7.75
C TYR A 31 -1.52 8.27 6.74
N GLY A 32 -2.06 7.16 6.21
CA GLY A 32 -1.38 6.33 5.24
C GLY A 32 -0.96 7.10 3.98
N HIS A 33 -1.88 7.85 3.38
CA HIS A 33 -1.62 8.58 2.13
C HIS A 33 -0.64 9.75 2.30
N ARG A 34 -0.40 10.25 3.52
CA ARG A 34 0.63 11.29 3.76
C ARG A 34 2.02 10.72 4.01
N VAL A 35 2.11 9.63 4.76
CA VAL A 35 3.41 9.07 5.17
C VAL A 35 4.00 8.19 4.08
N LEU A 36 3.17 7.38 3.41
CA LEU A 36 3.64 6.33 2.50
C LEU A 36 4.25 6.85 1.17
N PRO A 37 3.83 7.97 0.57
CA PRO A 37 4.49 8.50 -0.62
C PRO A 37 5.95 8.86 -0.38
N GLY A 38 6.28 9.48 0.77
CA GLY A 38 7.66 9.81 1.12
C GLY A 38 8.55 8.57 1.21
N LEU A 39 8.07 7.49 1.84
CA LEU A 39 8.77 6.20 1.89
C LEU A 39 8.95 5.57 0.51
N SER A 40 7.96 5.73 -0.37
CA SER A 40 8.02 5.22 -1.75
C SER A 40 9.08 5.95 -2.57
N LEU A 41 9.16 7.29 -2.43
CA LEU A 41 10.20 8.11 -3.05
C LEU A 41 11.59 7.75 -2.53
N ALA A 42 11.74 7.56 -1.21
CA ALA A 42 13.00 7.12 -0.62
C ALA A 42 13.45 5.75 -1.17
N THR A 43 12.52 4.81 -1.31
CA THR A 43 12.82 3.48 -1.86
C THR A 43 13.19 3.54 -3.34
N LEU A 44 12.48 4.36 -4.12
CA LEU A 44 12.84 4.62 -5.53
C LEU A 44 14.24 5.23 -5.64
N ALA A 45 14.57 6.21 -4.78
CA ALA A 45 15.89 6.82 -4.74
C ALA A 45 16.99 5.77 -4.49
N LEU A 46 16.78 4.83 -3.56
CA LEU A 46 17.72 3.74 -3.30
C LEU A 46 17.93 2.82 -4.52
N TYR A 47 16.88 2.48 -5.26
CA TYR A 47 17.06 1.69 -6.49
C TYR A 47 17.77 2.47 -7.58
N THR A 48 17.47 3.76 -7.73
CA THR A 48 18.14 4.61 -8.73
C THR A 48 19.62 4.82 -8.42
N SER A 49 20.00 4.94 -7.13
CA SER A 49 21.39 5.05 -6.74
C SER A 49 22.14 3.74 -6.97
N GLY A 50 21.58 2.60 -6.57
CA GLY A 50 22.16 1.28 -6.82
C GLY A 50 22.34 0.99 -8.33
N TRP A 51 21.37 1.40 -9.14
CA TRP A 51 21.46 1.37 -10.60
C TRP A 51 22.61 2.23 -11.13
N ALA A 52 22.68 3.50 -10.73
CA ALA A 52 23.68 4.45 -11.21
C ALA A 52 25.11 4.01 -10.82
N MET A 53 25.30 3.57 -9.57
CA MET A 53 26.59 3.06 -9.07
C MET A 53 27.03 1.81 -9.83
N SER A 54 26.11 0.85 -10.04
CA SER A 54 26.43 -0.38 -10.77
C SER A 54 26.78 -0.09 -12.22
N ARG A 55 26.03 0.80 -12.88
CA ARG A 55 26.31 1.21 -14.25
C ARG A 55 27.67 1.91 -14.38
N GLY A 56 28.00 2.82 -13.46
CA GLY A 56 29.29 3.51 -13.43
C GLY A 56 30.49 2.59 -13.20
N ALA A 57 30.30 1.52 -12.42
CA ALA A 57 31.32 0.51 -12.15
C ALA A 57 31.37 -0.62 -13.20
N GLY A 58 30.61 -0.54 -14.31
CA GLY A 58 30.53 -1.60 -15.31
C GLY A 58 29.90 -2.91 -14.79
N ARG A 59 29.21 -2.87 -13.64
CA ARG A 59 28.57 -4.03 -13.00
C ARG A 59 27.16 -4.23 -13.54
N PRO A 60 26.62 -5.48 -13.48
CA PRO A 60 25.23 -5.75 -13.84
C PRO A 60 24.26 -4.89 -13.03
N TRP A 61 23.54 -3.99 -13.70
CA TRP A 61 22.61 -3.02 -13.11
C TRP A 61 21.13 -3.40 -13.27
N ALA A 62 20.83 -4.37 -14.14
CA ALA A 62 19.47 -4.77 -14.50
C ALA A 62 18.62 -5.17 -13.29
N VAL A 63 19.24 -5.74 -12.24
CA VAL A 63 18.55 -6.14 -11.01
C VAL A 63 17.98 -4.94 -10.26
N TYR A 64 18.70 -3.81 -10.20
CA TYR A 64 18.19 -2.58 -9.56
C TYR A 64 17.07 -1.94 -10.38
N ALA A 65 17.17 -1.98 -11.70
CA ALA A 65 16.11 -1.53 -12.59
C ALA A 65 14.84 -2.38 -12.45
N LEU A 66 14.99 -3.71 -12.38
CA LEU A 66 13.88 -4.65 -12.14
C LEU A 66 13.23 -4.42 -10.77
N ALA A 67 14.03 -4.26 -9.71
CA ALA A 67 13.54 -3.96 -8.37
C ALA A 67 12.71 -2.66 -8.32
N GLY A 68 13.20 -1.61 -9.00
CA GLY A 68 12.47 -0.36 -9.17
C GLY A 68 11.17 -0.53 -9.96
N ALA A 69 11.21 -1.24 -11.09
CA ALA A 69 10.05 -1.47 -11.95
C ALA A 69 8.94 -2.25 -11.20
N VAL A 70 9.29 -3.33 -10.50
CA VAL A 70 8.34 -4.11 -9.68
C VAL A 70 7.72 -3.25 -8.59
N THR A 71 8.52 -2.38 -7.94
CA THR A 71 8.01 -1.47 -6.92
C THR A 71 7.03 -0.44 -7.51
N VAL A 72 7.37 0.18 -8.64
CA VAL A 72 6.54 1.19 -9.30
C VAL A 72 5.25 0.59 -9.86
N ALA A 73 5.24 -0.69 -10.23
CA ALA A 73 4.03 -1.40 -10.69
C ALA A 73 2.90 -1.42 -9.66
N MET A 74 3.18 -1.13 -8.38
CA MET A 74 2.12 -0.93 -7.37
C MET A 74 1.20 0.25 -7.71
N ILE A 75 1.68 1.26 -8.46
CA ILE A 75 0.91 2.47 -8.80
C ILE A 75 -0.28 2.13 -9.70
N PRO A 76 -0.09 1.53 -10.89
CA PRO A 76 -1.23 1.14 -11.73
C PRO A 76 -2.14 0.14 -11.02
N PHE A 77 -1.60 -0.79 -10.21
CA PHE A 77 -2.44 -1.66 -9.37
C PHE A 77 -3.36 -0.87 -8.43
N THR A 78 -2.82 0.17 -7.79
CA THR A 78 -3.59 1.03 -6.87
C THR A 78 -4.73 1.74 -7.60
N TRP A 79 -4.45 2.31 -8.77
CA TRP A 79 -5.47 3.01 -9.55
C TRP A 79 -6.58 2.08 -10.06
N VAL A 80 -6.21 0.92 -10.59
CA VAL A 80 -7.19 0.01 -11.20
C VAL A 80 -8.02 -0.70 -10.13
N PHE A 81 -7.41 -1.20 -9.06
CA PHE A 81 -8.09 -2.10 -8.12
C PHE A 81 -8.49 -1.43 -6.81
N MET A 82 -7.69 -0.49 -6.29
CA MET A 82 -7.94 0.10 -4.96
C MET A 82 -8.79 1.37 -5.01
N VAL A 83 -8.58 2.26 -5.99
CA VAL A 83 -9.32 3.53 -6.09
C VAL A 83 -10.84 3.34 -6.09
N PRO A 84 -11.44 2.38 -6.83
CA PRO A 84 -12.89 2.17 -6.78
C PRO A 84 -13.41 1.84 -5.37
N THR A 85 -12.67 0.98 -4.65
CA THR A 85 -13.01 0.60 -3.27
C THR A 85 -12.85 1.78 -2.32
N ASN A 86 -11.78 2.57 -2.47
CA ASN A 86 -11.56 3.79 -1.67
C ASN A 86 -12.68 4.80 -1.88
N ASN A 87 -13.06 5.08 -3.13
CA ASN A 87 -14.12 6.03 -3.46
C ASN A 87 -15.46 5.60 -2.85
N THR A 88 -15.78 4.30 -2.94
CA THR A 88 -16.99 3.75 -2.31
C THR A 88 -17.00 3.99 -0.80
N LEU A 89 -15.89 3.73 -0.11
CA LEU A 89 -15.76 3.95 1.33
C LEU A 89 -15.84 5.44 1.71
N PHE A 90 -15.28 6.34 0.89
CA PHE A 90 -15.39 7.79 1.10
C PHE A 90 -16.82 8.30 0.89
N ASP A 91 -17.52 7.83 -0.15
CA ASP A 91 -18.89 8.21 -0.43
C ASP A 91 -19.84 7.74 0.70
N LEU A 92 -19.64 6.52 1.19
CA LEU A 92 -20.38 5.98 2.32
C LEU A 92 -20.09 6.76 3.62
N HIS A 93 -18.83 7.15 3.84
CA HIS A 93 -18.49 8.04 4.94
C HIS A 93 -19.24 9.38 4.84
N ALA A 94 -19.22 10.04 3.68
CA ALA A 94 -19.92 11.30 3.48
C ALA A 94 -21.43 11.17 3.74
N ARG A 95 -22.08 10.14 3.22
CA ARG A 95 -23.51 9.87 3.45
C ARG A 95 -23.82 9.61 4.93
N SER A 96 -22.92 8.93 5.64
CA SER A 96 -23.07 8.66 7.08
C SER A 96 -23.05 9.91 7.96
N GLN A 97 -22.40 10.99 7.49
CA GLN A 97 -22.39 12.27 8.19
C GLN A 97 -23.68 13.07 7.96
N SER A 98 -24.43 12.80 6.89
CA SER A 98 -25.64 13.53 6.50
C SER A 98 -26.95 12.93 7.04
N ALA A 99 -26.88 12.03 8.02
CA ALA A 99 -28.03 11.31 8.61
C ALA A 99 -28.91 10.53 7.60
N VAL A 100 -28.36 10.24 6.41
CA VAL A 100 -28.99 9.36 5.41
C VAL A 100 -28.78 7.91 5.85
N ILE A 101 -29.75 7.02 5.63
CA ILE A 101 -29.59 5.58 5.89
C ILE A 101 -28.37 5.08 5.12
N VAL A 102 -27.40 4.55 5.85
CA VAL A 102 -26.12 4.06 5.33
C VAL A 102 -26.16 2.55 5.19
N ALA A 103 -25.27 2.00 4.37
CA ALA A 103 -24.89 0.59 4.35
C ALA A 103 -24.88 -0.03 5.76
N GLY A 104 -25.38 -1.27 5.85
CA GLY A 104 -25.37 -2.04 7.08
C GLY A 104 -23.93 -2.29 7.58
N ILE A 105 -23.78 -2.56 8.87
CA ILE A 105 -22.46 -2.84 9.47
C ILE A 105 -21.75 -4.02 8.78
N ASP A 106 -22.47 -5.05 8.37
CA ASP A 106 -21.87 -6.21 7.68
C ASP A 106 -21.32 -5.85 6.30
N GLU A 107 -22.06 -5.06 5.53
CA GLU A 107 -21.61 -4.55 4.22
C GLU A 107 -20.37 -3.65 4.38
N ALA A 108 -20.35 -2.80 5.42
CA ALA A 108 -19.20 -1.96 5.73
C ALA A 108 -17.96 -2.80 6.11
N LYS A 109 -18.15 -3.87 6.90
CA LYS A 109 -17.09 -4.83 7.25
C LYS A 109 -16.56 -5.55 6.01
N ASP A 110 -17.42 -5.99 5.10
CA ASP A 110 -17.00 -6.69 3.88
C ASP A 110 -16.23 -5.79 2.91
N LEU A 111 -16.65 -4.53 2.76
CA LEU A 111 -15.88 -3.53 2.02
C LEU A 111 -14.49 -3.31 2.63
N LEU A 112 -14.39 -3.22 3.96
CA LEU A 112 -13.10 -3.04 4.63
C LEU A 112 -12.20 -4.29 4.52
N LYS A 113 -12.77 -5.50 4.62
CA LYS A 113 -12.03 -6.75 4.37
C LYS A 113 -11.47 -6.78 2.95
N ARG A 114 -12.28 -6.45 1.95
CA ARG A 114 -11.85 -6.35 0.55
C ARG A 114 -10.72 -5.33 0.39
N TRP A 115 -10.88 -4.15 0.99
CA TRP A 115 -9.82 -3.13 0.98
C TRP A 115 -8.53 -3.65 1.62
N GLY A 116 -8.63 -4.34 2.76
CA GLY A 116 -7.50 -4.93 3.46
C GLY A 116 -6.73 -5.95 2.60
N LEU A 117 -7.44 -6.84 1.90
CA LEU A 117 -6.85 -7.80 0.97
C LEU A 117 -6.13 -7.11 -0.20
N LEU A 118 -6.76 -6.10 -0.80
CA LEU A 118 -6.14 -5.33 -1.88
C LEU A 118 -4.91 -4.57 -1.40
N HIS A 119 -4.96 -3.97 -0.20
CA HIS A 119 -3.81 -3.30 0.38
C HIS A 119 -2.68 -4.29 0.67
N LEU A 120 -2.99 -5.50 1.15
CA LEU A 120 -2.00 -6.56 1.35
C LEU A 120 -1.34 -6.96 0.02
N ALA A 121 -2.12 -7.15 -1.03
CA ALA A 121 -1.57 -7.41 -2.37
C ALA A 121 -0.67 -6.27 -2.85
N ARG A 122 -1.09 -5.00 -2.65
CA ARG A 122 -0.27 -3.81 -2.97
C ARG A 122 1.08 -3.82 -2.25
N CYS A 123 1.08 -4.26 -0.99
CA CYS A 123 2.28 -4.34 -0.15
C CYS A 123 3.33 -5.32 -0.68
N LEU A 124 2.94 -6.31 -1.48
CA LEU A 124 3.87 -7.30 -2.03
C LEU A 124 4.81 -6.70 -3.07
N PHE A 125 4.37 -5.72 -3.85
CA PHE A 125 5.20 -5.07 -4.87
C PHE A 125 6.50 -4.46 -4.31
N PRO A 126 6.48 -3.52 -3.33
CA PRO A 126 7.71 -2.98 -2.76
C PRO A 126 8.51 -4.04 -1.98
N LEU A 127 7.84 -5.03 -1.38
CA LEU A 127 8.52 -6.11 -0.67
C LEU A 127 9.34 -6.99 -1.64
N THR A 128 8.73 -7.40 -2.75
CA THR A 128 9.40 -8.16 -3.81
C THR A 128 10.53 -7.33 -4.42
N GLY A 129 10.31 -6.05 -4.70
CA GLY A 129 11.37 -5.14 -5.14
C GLY A 129 12.55 -5.10 -4.17
N ALA A 130 12.28 -5.05 -2.86
CA ALA A 130 13.32 -5.03 -1.83
C ALA A 130 14.13 -6.33 -1.80
N VAL A 131 13.46 -7.49 -1.89
CA VAL A 131 14.14 -8.80 -1.97
C VAL A 131 15.02 -8.89 -3.22
N ILE A 132 14.51 -8.45 -4.38
CA ILE A 132 15.27 -8.42 -5.64
C ILE A 132 16.53 -7.54 -5.49
N GLY A 133 16.38 -6.31 -4.99
CA GLY A 133 17.50 -5.40 -4.79
C GLY A 133 18.54 -5.92 -3.80
N LEU A 134 18.10 -6.51 -2.68
CA LEU A 134 18.98 -7.05 -1.64
C LEU A 134 19.78 -8.27 -2.10
N SER A 135 19.18 -9.14 -2.92
CA SER A 135 19.86 -10.33 -3.46
C SER A 135 21.18 -9.98 -4.19
N ARG A 136 21.21 -8.81 -4.83
CA ARG A 136 22.40 -8.33 -5.55
C ARG A 136 23.48 -7.78 -4.63
N LEU A 137 23.11 -7.17 -3.51
CA LEU A 137 24.05 -6.69 -2.49
C LEU A 137 24.75 -7.88 -1.85
N VAL A 138 23.99 -8.87 -1.36
CA VAL A 138 24.54 -10.06 -0.70
C VAL A 138 25.37 -10.92 -1.67
N GLY A 139 24.98 -10.99 -2.94
CA GLY A 139 25.76 -11.68 -3.97
C GLY A 139 27.05 -10.97 -4.37
N SER A 140 27.20 -9.67 -4.06
CA SER A 140 28.41 -8.90 -4.39
C SER A 140 29.57 -9.11 -3.41
N ASP A 141 29.30 -9.61 -2.19
CA ASP A 141 30.30 -9.82 -1.13
C ASP A 141 30.98 -11.20 -1.19
N ARG A 142 30.63 -12.03 -2.18
CA ARG A 142 31.15 -13.40 -2.35
C ARG A 142 32.06 -13.60 -3.57
N GLY A 143 32.50 -12.54 -4.22
CA GLY A 143 33.42 -12.57 -5.37
C GLY A 143 34.46 -11.48 -5.28
#